data_AF-A0A7V6CBU5-F1
#
_entry.id   AF-A0A7V6CBU5-F1
#
_cell.length_a   1.000
_cell.length_b   1.000
_cell.length_c   1.000
_cell.angle_alpha   90.00
_cell.angle_beta   90.00
_cell.angle_gamma   90.00
#
_symmetry.space_group_name_H-M   'P 1'
#
loop_
_entity.id
_entity.type
_entity.pdbx_description
1 polymer ?
#
loop_
_entity_poly.entity_id
_entity_poly.type
_entity_poly.pdbx_seq_one_letter_code
_entity_poly.pdbx_strand_id
1 'polypeptide(L)' 'MKTGHPLLRLGTRGSLLAVAQSRQVAGMLARARAQTAIELQTITTHGDDDLRTPLDQTDDPGFFSRRIDH' A
#
# COMPACT_ATOMS: atom_id res chain seq x y z
N MET A 1 4.25 14.39 -28.54
CA MET A 1 4.59 14.69 -27.13
C MET A 1 3.69 13.83 -26.25
N LYS A 2 4.22 12.98 -25.36
CA LYS A 2 3.38 12.25 -24.39
C LYS A 2 2.99 13.23 -23.27
N THR A 3 1.88 13.93 -23.46
CA THR A 3 1.30 14.85 -22.47
C THR A 3 0.48 14.04 -21.48
N GLY A 4 1.14 13.52 -20.45
CA GLY A 4 0.48 12.89 -19.31
C GLY A 4 1.42 12.93 -18.11
N HIS A 5 0.93 13.44 -16.98
CA HIS A 5 1.63 13.30 -15.71
C HIS A 5 1.87 11.81 -15.44
N PRO A 6 3.09 11.36 -15.09
CA PRO A 6 3.31 9.97 -14.70
C PRO A 6 2.40 9.61 -13.52
N LEU A 7 1.71 8.49 -13.63
CA LEU A 7 0.86 7.94 -12.58
C LEU A 7 1.67 6.98 -11.71
N LEU A 8 1.71 7.26 -10.41
CA LEU A 8 2.23 6.36 -9.39
C LEU A 8 1.09 5.66 -8.68
N ARG A 9 1.01 4.33 -8.82
CA ARG A 9 0.10 3.48 -8.03
C ARG A 9 0.80 3.13 -6.72
N LEU A 10 0.21 3.55 -5.60
CA LEU A 10 0.74 3.32 -4.26
C LEU A 10 -0.08 2.21 -3.60
N GLY A 11 0.47 0.99 -3.58
CA GLY A 11 -0.12 -0.17 -2.91
C GLY A 11 -0.17 -0.01 -1.40
N THR A 12 -1.26 -0.46 -0.77
CA THR A 12 -1.45 -0.44 0.69
C THR A 12 -2.47 -1.46 1.15
N ARG A 13 -2.43 -1.85 2.43
CA ARG A 13 -3.52 -2.63 3.05
C ARG A 13 -4.77 -1.76 3.22
N GLY A 14 -5.93 -2.41 3.37
CA GLY A 14 -7.22 -1.74 3.51
C GLY A 14 -7.53 -1.20 4.92
N SER A 15 -6.70 -1.52 5.92
CA SER A 15 -6.93 -1.05 7.29
C SER A 15 -6.82 0.48 7.39
N LEU A 16 -7.58 1.10 8.30
CA LEU A 16 -7.59 2.55 8.47
C LEU A 16 -6.19 3.12 8.72
N LEU A 17 -5.37 2.41 9.50
CA LEU A 17 -3.99 2.82 9.78
C LEU A 17 -3.11 2.76 8.52
N ALA A 18 -3.19 1.68 7.74
CA ALA A 18 -2.41 1.53 6.52
C ALA A 18 -2.78 2.61 5.48
N VAL A 19 -4.08 2.89 5.33
CA VAL A 19 -4.56 3.98 4.47
C VAL A 19 -4.06 5.34 4.96
N ALA A 20 -4.09 5.60 6.27
CA ALA A 20 -3.56 6.86 6.83
C ALA A 20 -2.06 7.02 6.56
N GLN A 21 -1.27 5.96 6.76
CA GLN A 21 0.16 5.93 6.45
C GLN A 21 0.41 6.21 4.96
N SER A 22 -0.33 5.57 4.06
CA SER A 22 -0.19 5.77 2.62
C SER A 22 -0.60 7.18 2.19
N ARG A 23 -1.62 7.78 2.81
CA ARG A 23 -1.98 9.18 2.56
C ARG A 23 -0.89 10.15 3.01
N GLN A 24 -0.23 9.89 4.14
CA GLN A 24 0.92 10.67 4.59
C GLN A 24 2.05 10.62 3.56
N VAL A 25 2.41 9.42 3.09
CA VAL A 25 3.45 9.23 2.07
C VAL A 25 3.06 9.90 0.75
N ALA A 26 1.81 9.75 0.30
CA ALA A 26 1.30 10.41 -0.91
C ALA A 26 1.40 11.94 -0.80
N GLY A 27 1.08 12.53 0.35
CA GLY A 27 1.23 13.96 0.60
C GLY A 27 2.69 14.42 0.53
N MET A 28 3.63 13.63 1.04
CA MET A 28 5.07 13.92 0.92
C MET A 28 5.54 13.84 -0.54
N LEU A 29 5.10 12.83 -1.28
CA LEU A 29 5.44 12.65 -2.69
C LEU A 29 4.86 13.77 -3.57
N ALA A 30 3.61 14.17 -3.35
CA ALA A 30 2.98 15.26 -4.08
C ALA A 30 3.73 16.60 -3.89
N ARG A 31 4.24 16.85 -2.67
CA ARG A 31 5.08 18.03 -2.39
C ARG A 31 6.44 17.97 -3.09
N ALA A 32 7.06 16.79 -3.14
CA ALA A 32 8.37 16.61 -3.77
C ALA A 32 8.30 16.56 -5.31
N ARG A 33 7.18 16.11 -5.88
CA ARG A 33 6.97 15.90 -7.32
C ARG A 33 5.54 16.30 -7.72
N ALA A 34 5.29 17.60 -7.83
CA ALA A 34 3.97 18.16 -8.14
C ALA A 34 3.34 17.68 -9.47
N GLN A 35 4.15 17.14 -10.40
CA GLN A 35 3.70 16.66 -11.70
C GLN A 35 3.44 15.13 -11.72
N THR A 36 3.41 14.45 -10.57
CA THR A 36 3.10 13.03 -10.48
C THR A 36 1.69 12.85 -9.92
N ALA A 37 0.81 12.20 -10.67
CA ALA A 37 -0.49 11.78 -10.16
C ALA A 37 -0.27 10.56 -9.25
N ILE A 38 -0.94 10.51 -8.10
CA ILE A 38 -0.80 9.41 -7.13
C ILE A 38 -2.17 8.77 -6.92
N GLU A 39 -2.26 7.45 -7.10
CA GLU A 39 -3.46 6.65 -6.89
C GLU A 39 -3.17 5.63 -5.78
N LEU A 40 -3.95 5.64 -4.70
CA LEU A 40 -3.86 4.60 -3.67
C LEU A 40 -4.58 3.34 -4.17
N GLN A 41 -3.91 2.20 -4.09
CA GLN A 41 -4.48 0.90 -4.42
C GLN A 41 -4.51 0.02 -3.20
N THR A 42 -5.71 -0.38 -2.79
CA THR A 42 -5.89 -1.30 -1.67
C THR A 42 -5.63 -2.74 -2.12
N ILE A 43 -4.83 -3.47 -1.36
CA ILE A 43 -4.45 -4.85 -1.60
C ILE A 43 -4.78 -5.63 -0.32
N THR A 44 -5.60 -6.67 -0.46
CA THR A 44 -5.92 -7.59 0.65
C THR A 44 -4.78 -8.58 0.82
N THR A 45 -4.20 -8.64 2.02
CA THR A 45 -3.08 -9.53 2.38
C THR A 45 -3.55 -10.79 3.09
N HIS A 46 -2.69 -11.79 3.25
CA HIS A 46 -3.09 -13.03 3.94
C HIS A 46 -3.51 -12.74 5.39
N GLY A 47 -2.78 -11.86 6.07
CA GLY A 47 -3.16 -11.41 7.42
C GLY A 47 -4.37 -10.48 7.49
N ASP A 48 -4.92 -10.02 6.36
CA ASP A 48 -6.26 -9.41 6.34
C ASP A 48 -7.36 -10.48 6.31
N ASP A 49 -7.09 -11.63 5.68
CA ASP A 49 -8.04 -12.74 5.55
C ASP A 49 -8.05 -13.64 6.80
N ASP A 50 -6.88 -13.93 7.37
CA ASP A 50 -6.72 -14.77 8.57
C ASP A 50 -6.53 -13.92 9.83
N LEU A 51 -7.61 -13.84 10.61
CA LEU A 51 -7.66 -13.14 11.90
C LEU A 51 -7.70 -14.10 13.10
N ARG A 52 -7.57 -15.41 12.86
CA ARG A 52 -7.77 -16.45 13.89
C ARG A 52 -6.46 -17.09 14.31
N THR A 53 -5.52 -17.23 13.38
CA THR A 53 -4.21 -17.79 13.67
C THR A 53 -3.41 -16.80 14.53
N PRO A 54 -2.93 -17.22 15.72
CA PRO A 54 -2.01 -16.40 16.51
C PRO A 54 -0.75 -16.05 15.69
N LEU A 55 -0.30 -14.80 15.78
CA LEU A 55 0.80 -14.31 14.94
C LEU A 55 2.13 -15.05 15.19
N ASP A 56 2.34 -15.59 16.39
CA ASP A 56 3.50 -16.42 16.72
C ASP A 56 3.45 -17.83 16.12
N GLN A 57 2.32 -18.21 15.55
CA GLN A 57 2.10 -19.49 14.85
C GLN A 57 2.05 -19.32 13.32
N THR A 58 2.29 -18.11 12.80
CA THR A 58 2.38 -17.88 11.37
C THR A 58 3.80 -18.13 10.87
N ASP A 59 3.98 -19.11 9.99
CA ASP A 59 5.28 -19.45 9.38
C ASP A 59 5.62 -18.59 8.15
N ASP A 60 4.82 -17.58 7.82
CA ASP A 60 5.04 -16.70 6.67
C ASP A 60 5.57 -15.31 7.10
N PRO A 61 6.85 -14.98 6.86
CA PRO A 61 7.38 -13.66 7.17
C PRO A 61 6.73 -12.53 6.34
N GLY A 62 6.06 -12.87 5.23
CA GLY A 62 5.33 -11.96 4.36
C GLY A 62 3.83 -11.90 4.65
N PHE A 63 3.36 -12.34 5.82
CA PHE A 63 1.94 -12.46 6.18
C PHE A 63 1.11 -11.21 5.83
N PHE A 64 1.68 -10.01 6.00
CA PHE A 64 1.05 -8.72 5.68
C PHE A 64 1.66 -7.98 4.47
N SER A 65 2.65 -8.54 3.77
CA SER A 65 3.39 -7.80 2.71
C SER A 65 3.50 -8.53 1.39
N ARG A 66 3.48 -9.87 1.37
CA ARG A 66 3.80 -10.66 0.17
C ARG A 66 2.95 -10.30 -1.04
N ARG A 67 1.66 -10.02 -0.86
CA ARG A 67 0.75 -9.61 -1.95
C ARG A 67 0.95 -8.16 -2.42
N ILE A 68 1.66 -7.33 -1.64
CA ILE A 68 2.03 -5.96 -2.02
C ILE A 68 3.34 -5.96 -2.82
N ASP A 69 4.23 -6.92 -2.58
CA ASP A 69 5.54 -7.04 -3.23
C ASP A 69 5.50 -7.62 -4.67
N HIS A 70 4.38 -8.25 -5.07
CA HIS A 70 4.19 -8.95 -6.35
C HIS A 70 3.10 -8.29 -7.21
#